data_AF-A0A5K1D014-F1
#
_entry.id   AF-A0A5K1D014-F1
#
_cell.length_a   1.000
_cell.length_b   1.000
_cell.length_c   1.000
_cell.angle_alpha   90.00
_cell.angle_beta   90.00
_cell.angle_gamma   90.00
#
_symmetry.space_group_name_H-M   'P 1'
#
loop_
_entity.id
_entity.type
_entity.pdbx_description
1 polymer ?
#
loop_
_entity_poly.entity_id
_entity_poly.type
_entity_poly.pdbx_seq_one_letter_code
_entity_poly.pdbx_strand_id
1 'polypeptide(L)' 'VSSSLNSSFCYILEAEAFMFVWTGNLSSPKDHDIADRMLDHLN' A
#
# COMPACT_ATOMS: atom_id res chain seq x y z
N VAL A 1 -6.71 7.36 14.80
CA VAL A 1 -6.47 7.45 13.33
C VAL A 1 -4.97 7.60 13.14
N SER A 2 -4.32 6.75 12.33
CA SER A 2 -2.89 6.92 12.07
C SER A 2 -2.67 8.24 11.31
N SER A 3 -1.86 9.15 11.84
CA SER A 3 -1.66 10.49 11.27
C SER A 3 -0.73 10.49 10.04
N SER A 4 -0.08 9.38 9.75
CA SER A 4 0.87 9.23 8.64
C SER A 4 0.22 8.72 7.34
N LEU A 5 -0.98 8.16 7.41
CA LEU A 5 -1.69 7.66 6.23
C LEU A 5 -2.52 8.77 5.58
N ASN A 6 -2.44 8.87 4.26
CA ASN A 6 -3.23 9.79 3.45
C ASN A 6 -4.05 9.01 2.42
N SER A 7 -5.34 9.31 2.33
CA SER A 7 -6.29 8.64 1.43
C SER A 7 -5.97 8.74 -0.06
N SER A 8 -5.08 9.62 -0.48
CA SER A 8 -4.68 9.77 -1.89
C SER A 8 -3.57 8.82 -2.33
N PHE A 9 -2.96 8.05 -1.42
CA PHE A 9 -1.82 7.18 -1.73
C PHE A 9 -2.03 5.74 -1.26
N CYS A 10 -1.25 4.82 -1.82
CA CYS A 10 -1.13 3.45 -1.31
C CYS A 10 0.17 3.30 -0.53
N TYR A 11 0.18 2.43 0.47
CA TYR A 11 1.32 2.19 1.33
C TYR A 11 1.55 0.69 1.52
N ILE A 12 2.82 0.29 1.53
CA ILE A 12 3.23 -1.06 1.91
C ILE A 12 3.76 -0.99 3.33
N LEU A 13 3.25 -1.85 4.20
CA LEU A 13 3.71 -2.00 5.57
C LEU A 13 4.32 -3.39 5.73
N GLU A 14 5.61 -3.42 6.00
CA GLU A 14 6.31 -4.62 6.45
C GLU A 14 6.17 -4.74 7.98
N ALA A 15 5.68 -5.87 8.44
CA ALA A 15 5.50 -6.19 9.84
C ALA A 15 6.00 -7.61 10.11
N GLU A 16 7.25 -7.69 10.57
CA GLU A 16 7.96 -8.95 10.84
C GLU A 16 7.99 -9.87 9.61
N ALA A 17 7.15 -10.92 9.58
CA ALA A 17 7.07 -11.90 8.49
C ALA A 17 5.90 -11.66 7.53
N PHE A 18 5.18 -10.55 7.70
CA PHE A 18 4.01 -10.22 6.91
C PHE A 18 4.19 -8.87 6.20
N MET A 19 3.77 -8.79 4.95
CA MET A 19 3.60 -7.53 4.25
C MET A 19 2.12 -7.27 4.00
N PHE A 20 1.71 -6.01 4.21
CA PHE A 20 0.35 -5.54 4.00
C PHE A 20 0.35 -4.38 3.02
N VAL A 21 -0.62 -4.36 2.11
CA VAL A 21 -0.92 -3.19 1.29
C VAL A 21 -2.13 -2.47 1.87
N TRP A 22 -1.99 -1.17 2.09
CA TRP A 22 -3.12 -0.28 2.36
C TRP A 22 -3.40 0.58 1.13
N THR A 23 -4.63 0.52 0.64
CA THR A 23 -5.08 1.31 -0.51
C THR A 23 -5.82 2.56 -0.04
N GLY A 24 -5.37 3.72 -0.52
CA GLY A 24 -6.03 4.98 -0.22
C GLY A 24 -7.36 5.09 -0.95
N ASN A 25 -8.43 5.51 -0.27
CA ASN A 25 -9.76 5.60 -0.86
C ASN A 25 -9.87 6.55 -2.08
N LEU A 26 -8.96 7.51 -2.21
CA LEU A 26 -8.88 8.45 -3.34
C LEU A 26 -7.77 8.12 -4.34
N SER A 27 -7.04 7.01 -4.12
CA SER A 27 -6.01 6.55 -5.07
C SER A 27 -6.63 5.87 -6.28
N SER A 28 -5.91 5.85 -7.40
CA SER A 28 -6.43 5.30 -8.65
C SER A 28 -6.26 3.78 -8.74
N PRO A 29 -7.05 3.07 -9.56
CA PRO A 29 -6.85 1.64 -9.79
C PRO A 29 -5.44 1.28 -10.32
N LYS A 30 -4.79 2.21 -11.03
CA LYS A 30 -3.42 2.05 -11.48
C LYS A 30 -2.43 2.07 -10.31
N ASP A 31 -2.67 2.91 -9.31
CA ASP A 31 -1.82 2.96 -8.10
C ASP A 31 -1.96 1.65 -7.30
N HIS A 32 -3.14 1.02 -7.33
CA HIS A 32 -3.38 -0.28 -6.70
C HIS A 32 -2.58 -1.39 -7.40
N ASP A 33 -2.64 -1.46 -8.74
CA ASP A 33 -1.87 -2.42 -9.53
C ASP A 33 -0.36 -2.28 -9.30
N ILE A 34 0.13 -1.03 -9.24
CA ILE A 34 1.54 -0.77 -8.95
C ILE A 34 1.90 -1.22 -7.52
N ALA A 35 1.06 -0.94 -6.53
CA ALA A 35 1.32 -1.33 -5.15
C ALA A 35 1.36 -2.87 -4.98
N ASP A 36 0.45 -3.60 -5.62
CA ASP A 36 0.45 -5.06 -5.63
C ASP A 36 1.70 -5.63 -6.30
N ARG A 37 2.09 -5.09 -7.47
CA ARG A 37 3.32 -5.52 -8.15
C ARG A 37 4.57 -5.21 -7.34
N MET A 38 4.59 -4.09 -6.62
CA MET A 38 5.70 -3.76 -5.72
C MET A 38 5.77 -4.73 -4.55
N LEU A 39 4.63 -5.17 -4.02
CA LEU A 39 4.58 -6.21 -2.97
C LEU A 39 5.22 -7.52 -3.46
N ASP A 40 4.91 -7.95 -4.69
CA ASP A 40 5.51 -9.15 -5.30
C ASP A 40 7.04 -9.06 -5.45
N HIS A 41 7.57 -7.84 -5.61
CA HIS A 41 9.02 -7.60 -5.69
C HIS A 41 9.71 -7.53 -4.33
N LEU A 42 8.96 -7.34 -3.25
CA LEU A 42 9.47 -7.18 -1.89
C LEU A 42 9.40 -8.48 -1.07
N ASN A 43 8.59 -9.46 -1.49
CA ASN A 43 8.62 -10.84 -1.01
C ASN A 43 9.79 -11.64 -1.61
#